data_AF-A0A250XIH6-F1
#
_entry.id   AF-A0A250XIH6-F1
#
_cell.length_a   1.000
_cell.length_b   1.000
_cell.length_c   1.000
_cell.angle_alpha   90.00
_cell.angle_beta   90.00
_cell.angle_gamma   90.00
#
_symmetry.space_group_name_H-M   'P 1'
#
loop_
_entity.id
_entity.type
_entity.pdbx_description
1 polymer ?
#
loop_
_entity_poly.entity_id
_entity_poly.type
_entity_poly.pdbx_seq_one_letter_code
_entity_poly.pdbx_strand_id
1 'polypeptide(L)'
;MLVQRLTVWNTSLYTEVRLMSQVKSKNTIAELGVLSNRNANKTATSPKIFQIQATCTLHATSASEVDIQPSRPLMIPYRQTKLVHFIRHGQAFHNIAENHRSEEWFDAHLTPEGWRQAEQLRSRMVAETIQTPELVIVSPLTRALETVVGVFGDVDEMPEAKENALMVQQVGDEKHSVSHAAVSARGCPPVVVLESCREKMGGLNFCDRRRNTSEIKSHFPAMDWSFMETEGDDMWRVDHRETEEEMASRGQLLLQWIMRRRETSIAVVTHSAFLSALMRSCGQGLGPSLQEELHRWFENCEMRSVVLADMENLMPEDKYHFVP
;
A
#
# COMPACT_ATOMS: atom_id res chain seq x y z
N MET A 1 19.04 -39.90 38.86
CA MET A 1 19.30 -40.42 37.50
C MET A 1 18.90 -39.31 36.53
N LEU A 2 19.79 -38.71 35.72
CA LEU A 2 20.46 -39.28 34.52
C LEU A 2 19.42 -39.79 33.49
N VAL A 3 19.42 -39.41 32.20
CA VAL A 3 20.47 -38.78 31.34
C VAL A 3 19.84 -37.82 30.32
N GLN A 4 20.64 -36.86 29.82
CA GLN A 4 20.38 -36.02 28.64
C GLN A 4 20.12 -36.83 27.34
N ARG A 5 19.56 -36.18 26.32
CA ARG A 5 20.05 -36.33 24.93
C ARG A 5 19.89 -35.02 24.15
N LEU A 6 21.03 -34.43 23.82
CA LEU A 6 21.22 -33.30 22.89
C LEU A 6 21.90 -33.85 21.61
N THR A 7 22.14 -32.95 20.65
CA THR A 7 22.93 -33.08 19.40
C THR A 7 22.19 -33.69 18.19
N VAL A 8 22.37 -33.21 16.94
CA VAL A 8 23.15 -32.07 16.39
C VAL A 8 22.54 -31.60 15.04
N TRP A 9 23.22 -30.68 14.33
CA TRP A 9 22.97 -30.12 12.98
C TRP A 9 22.14 -28.82 12.96
N ASN A 10 22.59 -27.72 12.33
CA ASN A 10 23.90 -27.42 11.74
C ASN A 10 24.14 -25.90 11.76
N THR A 11 25.33 -25.44 12.17
CA THR A 11 25.72 -24.02 12.17
C THR A 11 26.72 -23.72 11.07
N SER A 12 26.31 -22.98 10.03
CA SER A 12 27.25 -22.26 9.17
C SER A 12 26.51 -21.17 8.38
N LEU A 13 26.91 -19.91 8.60
CA LEU A 13 27.17 -18.87 7.59
C LEU A 13 27.43 -17.53 8.30
N TYR A 14 28.63 -17.42 8.87
CA TYR A 14 29.28 -16.12 9.09
C TYR A 14 30.13 -15.83 7.86
N THR A 15 29.87 -14.71 7.18
CA THR A 15 30.86 -14.08 6.30
C THR A 15 30.87 -12.58 6.57
N GLU A 16 31.98 -12.09 7.11
CA GLU A 16 32.18 -10.67 7.38
C GLU A 16 32.33 -9.87 6.07
N VAL A 17 31.80 -8.64 6.04
CA VAL A 17 32.22 -7.62 5.08
C VAL A 17 32.76 -6.43 5.87
N ARG A 18 34.09 -6.37 6.03
CA ARG A 18 34.78 -5.27 6.73
C ARG A 18 36.19 -5.01 6.20
N LEU A 19 36.30 -4.23 5.12
CA LEU A 19 37.51 -3.51 4.66
C LEU A 19 37.07 -2.52 3.56
N MET A 20 37.59 -1.31 3.41
CA MET A 20 38.31 -0.43 4.35
C MET A 20 38.20 1.00 3.80
N SER A 21 38.05 2.00 4.66
CA SER A 21 38.32 3.39 4.27
C SER A 21 39.78 3.73 4.53
N GLN A 22 40.53 4.15 3.50
CA GLN A 22 41.65 5.08 3.68
C GLN A 22 42.10 5.74 2.38
N VAL A 23 42.27 7.06 2.47
CA VAL A 23 42.72 7.96 1.40
C VAL A 23 44.25 8.03 1.37
N LYS A 24 44.88 8.04 0.17
CA LYS A 24 46.05 8.88 -0.15
C LYS A 24 46.47 8.85 -1.62
N SER A 25 46.22 9.97 -2.30
CA SER A 25 47.15 10.74 -3.16
C SER A 25 48.39 10.02 -3.76
N LYS A 26 48.51 10.09 -5.10
CA LYS A 26 49.62 10.81 -5.78
C LYS A 26 49.39 10.93 -7.31
N ASN A 27 49.62 12.12 -7.84
CA ASN A 27 49.75 12.38 -9.29
C ASN A 27 51.14 11.96 -9.77
N THR A 28 51.23 11.43 -11.00
CA THR A 28 52.43 11.55 -11.85
C THR A 28 52.00 11.71 -13.32
N ILE A 29 52.62 12.67 -14.01
CA ILE A 29 52.43 12.95 -15.44
C ILE A 29 53.60 12.35 -16.22
N ALA A 30 53.34 11.70 -17.35
CA ALA A 30 54.04 11.89 -18.64
C ALA A 30 53.69 10.80 -19.66
N GLU A 31 53.30 11.19 -20.87
CA GLU A 31 54.03 10.75 -22.07
C GLU A 31 53.78 11.72 -23.24
N LEU A 32 54.76 11.79 -24.14
CA LEU A 32 54.88 12.79 -25.22
C LEU A 32 54.57 12.18 -26.58
N GLY A 33 53.91 12.93 -27.45
CA GLY A 33 53.76 12.60 -28.88
C GLY A 33 53.85 13.85 -29.74
N VAL A 34 54.94 14.00 -30.49
CA VAL A 34 55.20 15.16 -31.37
C VAL A 34 55.50 14.71 -32.80
N LEU A 35 54.69 15.18 -33.76
CA LEU A 35 54.98 15.27 -35.20
C LEU A 35 54.38 16.63 -35.65
N SER A 36 55.13 17.65 -36.11
CA SER A 36 55.89 17.75 -37.38
C SER A 36 54.94 17.73 -38.60
N ASN A 37 54.91 18.67 -39.56
CA ASN A 37 55.90 19.71 -39.93
C ASN A 37 55.30 20.76 -40.92
N ARG A 38 55.93 21.96 -41.06
CA ARG A 38 55.85 22.94 -42.21
C ARG A 38 54.47 23.58 -42.49
N ASN A 39 54.29 24.81 -42.99
CA ASN A 39 55.10 25.96 -43.45
C ASN A 39 54.17 27.20 -43.50
N ALA A 40 54.55 28.48 -43.65
CA ALA A 40 55.80 29.26 -43.53
C ALA A 40 55.45 30.78 -43.65
N ASN A 41 56.40 31.70 -43.32
CA ASN A 41 56.44 33.14 -43.71
C ASN A 41 55.25 34.05 -43.30
N LYS A 42 55.36 35.14 -42.52
CA LYS A 42 56.42 36.18 -42.47
C LYS A 42 56.13 37.22 -41.34
N THR A 43 57.20 37.88 -40.87
CA THR A 43 57.26 39.26 -40.30
C THR A 43 56.39 39.69 -39.11
N ALA A 44 56.97 39.58 -37.90
CA ALA A 44 57.06 40.57 -36.82
C ALA A 44 55.97 41.64 -36.58
N THR A 45 55.32 41.59 -35.40
CA THR A 45 55.51 42.58 -34.29
C THR A 45 54.82 42.09 -33.00
N SER A 46 55.26 42.57 -31.83
CA SER A 46 54.99 41.97 -30.51
C SER A 46 53.55 42.14 -29.97
N PRO A 47 53.02 41.17 -29.18
CA PRO A 47 51.63 41.20 -28.72
C PRO A 47 51.40 42.03 -27.46
N LYS A 48 50.22 42.66 -27.36
CA LYS A 48 49.65 43.14 -26.08
C LYS A 48 48.48 42.24 -25.69
N ILE A 49 48.65 41.45 -24.64
CA ILE A 49 47.56 40.66 -24.04
C ILE A 49 46.91 41.52 -22.95
N PHE A 50 45.61 41.79 -23.08
CA PHE A 50 44.81 42.40 -22.02
C PHE A 50 44.50 41.34 -20.95
N GLN A 51 45.01 41.54 -19.73
CA GLN A 51 44.49 40.88 -18.55
C GLN A 51 43.29 41.69 -18.03
N ILE A 52 42.12 41.06 -17.91
CA ILE A 52 41.00 41.58 -17.13
C ILE A 52 40.97 40.79 -15.83
N GLN A 53 41.30 41.46 -14.72
CA GLN A 53 41.18 40.88 -13.38
C GLN A 53 39.72 40.94 -12.93
N ALA A 54 39.14 39.80 -12.57
CA ALA A 54 37.88 39.74 -11.83
C ALA A 54 38.19 39.48 -10.34
N THR A 55 38.13 40.53 -9.53
CA THR A 55 38.22 40.41 -8.07
C THR A 55 36.91 39.88 -7.50
N CYS A 56 36.91 38.65 -6.97
CA CYS A 56 35.78 38.08 -6.26
C CYS A 56 35.89 38.37 -4.75
N THR A 57 35.02 39.22 -4.24
CA THR A 57 35.05 39.70 -2.85
C THR A 57 34.40 38.68 -1.92
N LEU A 58 35.22 37.92 -1.18
CA LEU A 58 34.76 36.98 -0.15
C LEU A 58 34.02 37.73 0.97
N HIS A 59 32.69 37.66 0.96
CA HIS A 59 31.87 38.05 2.10
C HIS A 59 31.81 36.89 3.08
N ALA A 60 32.48 37.04 4.22
CA ALA A 60 32.36 36.11 5.33
C ALA A 60 30.98 36.29 5.99
N THR A 61 29.97 35.56 5.52
CA THR A 61 28.77 35.31 6.31
C THR A 61 29.15 34.39 7.47
N SER A 62 28.84 34.81 8.70
CA SER A 62 28.99 33.95 9.87
C SER A 62 28.12 32.71 9.67
N ALA A 63 28.74 31.53 9.63
CA ALA A 63 28.00 30.29 9.70
C ALA A 63 27.29 30.24 11.05
N SER A 64 25.98 30.48 11.06
CA SER A 64 25.14 30.02 12.16
C SER A 64 25.31 28.50 12.22
N GLU A 65 25.84 27.99 13.32
CA GLU A 65 25.88 26.54 13.56
C GLU A 65 24.44 26.04 13.47
N VAL A 66 24.14 25.30 12.40
CA VAL A 66 22.91 24.55 12.30
C VAL A 66 23.05 23.46 13.34
N ASP A 67 22.36 23.60 14.46
CA ASP A 67 22.26 22.58 15.49
C ASP A 67 21.48 21.39 14.92
N ILE A 68 22.22 20.50 14.22
CA ILE A 68 21.70 19.22 13.73
C ILE A 68 21.54 18.32 14.94
N GLN A 69 20.51 18.56 15.73
CA GLN A 69 20.02 17.63 16.75
C GLN A 69 19.77 16.29 16.05
N PRO A 70 20.54 15.23 16.37
CA PRO A 70 20.42 13.96 15.66
C PRO A 70 19.02 13.39 15.92
N SER A 71 18.29 13.11 14.85
CA SER A 71 16.94 12.54 14.94
C SER A 71 16.98 11.23 15.72
N ARG A 72 16.33 11.22 16.89
CA ARG A 72 16.30 10.03 17.75
C ARG A 72 15.37 9.00 17.10
N PRO A 73 15.83 7.76 16.84
CA PRO A 73 14.99 6.74 16.23
C PRO A 73 13.85 6.36 17.19
N LEU A 74 12.62 6.30 16.67
CA LEU A 74 11.47 5.84 17.44
C LEU A 74 11.47 4.30 17.50
N MET A 75 11.49 3.75 18.71
CA MET A 75 11.40 2.31 18.95
C MET A 75 10.01 1.95 19.45
N ILE A 76 9.22 1.26 18.62
CA ILE A 76 7.90 0.74 18.99
C ILE A 76 8.01 -0.79 19.18
N PRO A 77 7.51 -1.36 20.30
CA PRO A 77 7.45 -2.81 20.46
C PRO A 77 6.57 -3.44 19.38
N TYR A 78 7.10 -4.43 18.63
CA TYR A 78 6.41 -5.06 17.50
C TYR A 78 4.98 -5.54 17.83
N ARG A 79 4.74 -6.03 19.05
CA ARG A 79 3.40 -6.48 19.51
C ARG A 79 2.36 -5.35 19.65
N GLN A 80 2.78 -4.09 19.65
CA GLN A 80 1.92 -2.89 19.66
C GLN A 80 1.72 -2.32 18.23
N THR A 81 2.15 -3.05 17.20
CA THR A 81 1.99 -2.67 15.80
C THR A 81 1.21 -3.72 15.00
N LYS A 82 0.63 -3.28 13.89
CA LYS A 82 0.03 -4.12 12.85
C LYS A 82 0.65 -3.76 11.52
N LEU A 83 1.05 -4.76 10.73
CA LEU A 83 1.31 -4.58 9.31
C LEU A 83 -0.03 -4.64 8.59
N VAL A 84 -0.40 -3.56 7.87
CA VAL A 84 -1.67 -3.46 7.17
C VAL A 84 -1.43 -3.22 5.68
N HIS A 85 -1.89 -4.15 4.86
CA HIS A 85 -1.85 -4.09 3.40
C HIS A 85 -3.18 -3.54 2.87
N PHE A 86 -3.23 -2.24 2.56
CA PHE A 86 -4.40 -1.61 1.95
C PHE A 86 -4.38 -1.84 0.44
N ILE A 87 -5.47 -2.42 -0.08
CA ILE A 87 -5.62 -2.80 -1.49
C ILE A 87 -6.87 -2.12 -2.04
N ARG A 88 -6.75 -1.37 -3.14
CA ARG A 88 -7.93 -0.91 -3.91
C ARG A 88 -8.41 -2.06 -4.80
N HIS A 89 -9.73 -2.24 -4.93
CA HIS A 89 -10.32 -3.19 -5.87
C HIS A 89 -9.80 -3.03 -7.33
N GLY A 90 -9.83 -4.12 -8.09
CA GLY A 90 -9.50 -4.12 -9.53
C GLY A 90 -10.47 -3.29 -10.36
N GLN A 91 -10.17 -3.06 -11.64
CA GLN A 91 -11.07 -2.34 -12.53
C GLN A 91 -12.46 -3.02 -12.58
N ALA A 92 -13.51 -2.28 -12.26
CA ALA A 92 -14.90 -2.72 -12.33
C ALA A 92 -15.64 -2.00 -13.46
N PHE A 93 -16.77 -2.55 -13.93
CA PHE A 93 -17.49 -1.98 -15.07
C PHE A 93 -17.89 -0.51 -14.84
N HIS A 94 -18.26 -0.12 -13.60
CA HIS A 94 -18.54 1.27 -13.26
C HIS A 94 -17.34 2.23 -13.43
N ASN A 95 -16.10 1.74 -13.48
CA ASN A 95 -14.91 2.57 -13.71
C ASN A 95 -14.72 2.95 -15.19
N ILE A 96 -15.27 2.16 -16.11
CA ILE A 96 -15.19 2.37 -17.56
C ILE A 96 -16.53 2.81 -18.18
N ALA A 97 -17.58 2.92 -17.37
CA ALA A 97 -18.89 3.38 -17.77
C ALA A 97 -18.92 4.87 -18.13
N GLU A 98 -19.58 5.22 -19.25
CA GLU A 98 -19.84 6.61 -19.64
C GLU A 98 -20.60 7.39 -18.55
N ASN A 99 -21.55 6.72 -17.90
CA ASN A 99 -22.30 7.26 -16.76
C ASN A 99 -22.23 6.31 -15.55
N HIS A 100 -21.19 6.46 -14.74
CA HIS A 100 -21.01 5.73 -13.47
C HIS A 100 -22.13 5.94 -12.42
N ARG A 101 -23.04 6.91 -12.63
CA ARG A 101 -24.23 7.15 -11.79
C ARG A 101 -25.49 6.44 -12.28
N SER A 102 -25.40 5.62 -13.33
CA SER A 102 -26.53 4.77 -13.74
C SER A 102 -26.79 3.68 -12.69
N GLU A 103 -28.06 3.39 -12.40
CA GLU A 103 -28.47 2.20 -11.63
C GLU A 103 -28.04 0.89 -12.32
N GLU A 104 -27.76 0.93 -13.63
CA GLU A 104 -27.15 -0.16 -14.40
C GLU A 104 -25.84 -0.68 -13.79
N TRP A 105 -25.08 0.17 -13.08
CA TRP A 105 -23.81 -0.19 -12.45
C TRP A 105 -23.93 -0.43 -10.95
N PHE A 106 -25.14 -0.69 -10.46
CA PHE A 106 -25.40 -1.11 -9.08
C PHE A 106 -24.48 -2.26 -8.67
N ASP A 107 -23.70 -2.03 -7.61
CA ASP A 107 -22.71 -2.97 -7.07
C ASP A 107 -21.89 -3.72 -8.15
N ALA A 108 -21.40 -2.98 -9.16
CA ALA A 108 -20.80 -3.53 -10.36
C ALA A 108 -19.62 -4.50 -10.10
N HIS A 109 -19.57 -5.57 -10.90
CA HIS A 109 -18.49 -6.57 -10.92
C HIS A 109 -17.18 -6.02 -11.50
N LEU A 110 -16.09 -6.76 -11.28
CA LEU A 110 -14.82 -6.61 -11.98
C LEU A 110 -14.97 -6.86 -13.49
N THR A 111 -14.23 -6.09 -14.29
CA THR A 111 -14.02 -6.38 -15.71
C THR A 111 -12.99 -7.52 -15.86
N PRO A 112 -12.81 -8.12 -17.05
CA PRO A 112 -11.72 -9.06 -17.29
C PRO A 112 -10.33 -8.48 -16.97
N GLU A 113 -10.17 -7.16 -17.17
CA GLU A 113 -8.97 -6.43 -16.78
C GLU A 113 -8.82 -6.32 -15.25
N GLY A 114 -9.92 -6.12 -14.50
CA GLY A 114 -9.90 -6.15 -13.04
C GLY A 114 -9.50 -7.51 -12.45
N TRP A 115 -9.98 -8.60 -13.03
CA TRP A 115 -9.55 -9.96 -12.67
C TRP A 115 -8.06 -10.18 -12.94
N ARG A 116 -7.59 -9.83 -14.15
CA ARG A 116 -6.17 -9.87 -14.53
C ARG A 116 -5.28 -9.03 -13.58
N GLN A 117 -5.77 -7.89 -13.13
CA GLN A 117 -5.08 -7.03 -12.16
C GLN A 117 -4.95 -7.70 -10.78
N ALA A 118 -5.98 -8.42 -10.32
CA ALA A 118 -5.97 -9.16 -9.05
C ALA A 118 -4.99 -10.35 -9.08
N GLU A 119 -4.98 -11.12 -10.17
CA GLU A 119 -4.00 -12.19 -10.42
C GLU A 119 -2.55 -11.66 -10.48
N GLN A 120 -2.36 -10.47 -11.07
CA GLN A 120 -1.05 -9.82 -11.10
C GLN A 120 -0.61 -9.33 -9.73
N LEU A 121 -1.52 -8.86 -8.87
CA LEU A 121 -1.19 -8.53 -7.50
C LEU A 121 -0.75 -9.77 -6.71
N ARG A 122 -1.49 -10.90 -6.81
CA ARG A 122 -1.06 -12.19 -6.24
C ARG A 122 0.35 -12.59 -6.70
N SER A 123 0.59 -12.52 -8.01
CA SER A 123 1.88 -12.87 -8.61
C SER A 123 3.02 -11.99 -8.08
N ARG A 124 2.77 -10.68 -7.89
CA ARG A 124 3.74 -9.76 -7.26
C ARG A 124 3.98 -10.08 -5.79
N MET A 125 2.94 -10.37 -5.01
CA MET A 125 3.09 -10.75 -3.60
C MET A 125 4.02 -11.97 -3.45
N VAL A 126 3.87 -12.99 -4.31
CA VAL A 126 4.77 -14.15 -4.33
C VAL A 126 6.19 -13.74 -4.75
N ALA A 127 6.34 -12.98 -5.83
CA ALA A 127 7.66 -12.57 -6.35
C ALA A 127 8.45 -11.67 -5.38
N GLU A 128 7.76 -10.79 -4.65
CA GLU A 128 8.33 -9.88 -3.65
C GLU A 128 8.45 -10.53 -2.26
N THR A 129 8.09 -11.83 -2.13
CA THR A 129 8.11 -12.59 -0.86
C THR A 129 7.27 -11.93 0.24
N ILE A 130 6.17 -11.26 -0.14
CA ILE A 130 5.22 -10.68 0.79
C ILE A 130 4.47 -11.82 1.46
N GLN A 131 4.59 -11.92 2.79
CA GLN A 131 3.92 -12.95 3.56
C GLN A 131 2.40 -12.81 3.42
N THR A 132 1.72 -13.93 3.18
CA THR A 132 0.26 -14.00 3.19
C THR A 132 -0.28 -13.44 4.51
N PRO A 133 -1.26 -12.52 4.50
CA PRO A 133 -1.80 -11.94 5.73
C PRO A 133 -2.54 -13.01 6.56
N GLU A 134 -2.59 -12.80 7.88
CA GLU A 134 -3.28 -13.70 8.81
C GLU A 134 -4.82 -13.51 8.77
N LEU A 135 -5.27 -12.38 8.24
CA LEU A 135 -6.67 -11.99 8.08
C LEU A 135 -6.81 -11.05 6.87
N VAL A 136 -7.84 -11.27 6.06
CA VAL A 136 -8.30 -10.32 5.04
C VAL A 136 -9.59 -9.67 5.53
N ILE A 137 -9.66 -8.35 5.47
CA ILE A 137 -10.86 -7.55 5.70
C ILE A 137 -11.32 -7.05 4.34
N VAL A 138 -12.61 -7.15 4.04
CA VAL A 138 -13.14 -6.77 2.72
C VAL A 138 -14.46 -6.01 2.82
N SER A 139 -14.66 -5.09 1.88
CA SER A 139 -15.91 -4.38 1.69
C SER A 139 -17.01 -5.31 1.14
N PRO A 140 -18.28 -5.19 1.59
CA PRO A 140 -19.42 -5.96 1.05
C PRO A 140 -19.86 -5.52 -0.36
N LEU A 141 -19.00 -4.88 -1.15
CA LEU A 141 -19.25 -4.52 -2.55
C LEU A 141 -18.57 -5.54 -3.46
N THR A 142 -19.28 -6.08 -4.43
CA THR A 142 -18.90 -7.26 -5.23
C THR A 142 -17.52 -7.15 -5.85
N ARG A 143 -17.18 -6.01 -6.47
CA ARG A 143 -15.83 -5.74 -6.99
C ARG A 143 -14.69 -5.95 -5.99
N ALA A 144 -14.91 -5.68 -4.70
CA ALA A 144 -13.91 -5.90 -3.64
C ALA A 144 -13.84 -7.37 -3.23
N LEU A 145 -14.98 -8.06 -3.16
CA LEU A 145 -15.06 -9.51 -2.91
C LEU A 145 -14.39 -10.31 -4.04
N GLU A 146 -14.71 -9.99 -5.30
CA GLU A 146 -14.05 -10.56 -6.48
C GLU A 146 -12.55 -10.24 -6.52
N THR A 147 -12.13 -9.05 -6.04
CA THR A 147 -10.69 -8.76 -5.88
C THR A 147 -10.04 -9.68 -4.83
N VAL A 148 -10.70 -9.96 -3.70
CA VAL A 148 -10.21 -10.95 -2.73
C VAL A 148 -10.07 -12.33 -3.36
N VAL A 149 -11.03 -12.75 -4.18
CA VAL A 149 -10.99 -14.04 -4.89
C VAL A 149 -9.79 -14.09 -5.84
N GLY A 150 -9.61 -13.07 -6.68
CA GLY A 150 -8.49 -12.98 -7.62
C GLY A 150 -7.12 -12.85 -6.94
N VAL A 151 -7.03 -12.23 -5.77
CA VAL A 151 -5.75 -12.09 -5.03
C VAL A 151 -5.42 -13.32 -4.16
N PHE A 152 -6.41 -13.90 -3.47
CA PHE A 152 -6.16 -14.87 -2.37
C PHE A 152 -6.78 -16.27 -2.53
N GLY A 153 -7.76 -16.48 -3.43
CA GLY A 153 -8.43 -17.78 -3.60
C GLY A 153 -7.65 -18.78 -4.45
N ASP A 154 -7.83 -20.09 -4.27
CA ASP A 154 -7.18 -21.08 -5.15
C ASP A 154 -7.98 -21.27 -6.45
N VAL A 155 -7.37 -20.90 -7.59
CA VAL A 155 -8.00 -20.96 -8.92
C VAL A 155 -7.77 -22.30 -9.64
N ASP A 156 -6.79 -23.10 -9.18
CA ASP A 156 -6.48 -24.41 -9.75
C ASP A 156 -7.28 -25.54 -9.05
N GLU A 157 -7.76 -25.30 -7.83
CA GLU A 157 -8.63 -26.22 -7.09
C GLU A 157 -10.13 -25.85 -7.16
N MET A 158 -10.96 -26.82 -7.57
CA MET A 158 -12.42 -26.74 -7.40
C MET A 158 -12.81 -27.00 -5.94
N PRO A 159 -13.80 -26.27 -5.37
CA PRO A 159 -14.24 -26.48 -4.00
C PRO A 159 -14.96 -27.83 -3.82
N GLU A 160 -14.64 -28.53 -2.73
CA GLU A 160 -15.21 -29.86 -2.39
C GLU A 160 -16.71 -29.80 -2.06
N ALA A 161 -17.17 -28.68 -1.51
CA ALA A 161 -18.57 -28.38 -1.19
C ALA A 161 -18.84 -26.88 -1.38
N LYS A 162 -20.12 -26.48 -1.51
CA LYS A 162 -20.49 -25.07 -1.76
C LYS A 162 -20.01 -24.16 -0.64
N GLU A 163 -20.07 -24.63 0.60
CA GLU A 163 -19.67 -23.92 1.82
C GLU A 163 -18.16 -23.63 1.86
N ASN A 164 -17.36 -24.40 1.12
CA ASN A 164 -15.91 -24.22 0.98
C ASN A 164 -15.51 -23.34 -0.22
N ALA A 165 -16.48 -22.85 -0.99
CA ALA A 165 -16.22 -21.95 -2.11
C ALA A 165 -15.97 -20.52 -1.59
N LEU A 166 -14.80 -19.97 -1.89
CA LEU A 166 -14.54 -18.54 -1.69
C LEU A 166 -15.44 -17.71 -2.62
N MET A 167 -15.69 -18.24 -3.82
CA MET A 167 -16.69 -17.76 -4.77
C MET A 167 -17.32 -18.97 -5.48
N VAL A 168 -18.64 -19.00 -5.59
CA VAL A 168 -19.36 -20.02 -6.38
C VAL A 168 -19.18 -19.77 -7.87
N GLN A 169 -19.57 -20.73 -8.72
CA GLN A 169 -19.56 -20.51 -10.16
C GLN A 169 -20.46 -19.33 -10.54
N GLN A 170 -19.90 -18.36 -11.27
CA GLN A 170 -20.61 -17.21 -11.81
C GLN A 170 -20.80 -17.41 -13.32
N VAL A 171 -22.05 -17.35 -13.77
CA VAL A 171 -22.37 -17.24 -15.21
C VAL A 171 -22.45 -15.76 -15.52
N GLY A 172 -21.53 -15.27 -16.34
CA GLY A 172 -21.48 -13.87 -16.74
C GLY A 172 -22.54 -13.51 -17.77
N ASP A 173 -22.77 -12.21 -17.90
CA ASP A 173 -23.59 -11.60 -18.94
C ASP A 173 -22.73 -10.65 -19.80
N GLU A 174 -23.18 -10.29 -21.00
CA GLU A 174 -22.35 -9.54 -21.97
C GLU A 174 -21.96 -8.12 -21.53
N LYS A 175 -22.54 -7.57 -20.44
CA LYS A 175 -22.43 -6.15 -20.08
C LYS A 175 -21.99 -5.88 -18.64
N HIS A 176 -22.37 -6.70 -17.68
CA HIS A 176 -22.33 -6.37 -16.26
C HIS A 176 -21.50 -7.34 -15.40
N SER A 177 -21.20 -8.56 -15.88
CA SER A 177 -20.49 -9.59 -15.10
C SER A 177 -19.65 -10.55 -15.95
N VAL A 178 -18.53 -11.03 -15.42
CA VAL A 178 -17.64 -11.99 -16.09
C VAL A 178 -17.93 -13.42 -15.62
N SER A 179 -17.98 -14.38 -16.55
CA SER A 179 -18.08 -15.80 -16.22
C SER A 179 -16.84 -16.28 -15.47
N HIS A 180 -17.03 -16.89 -14.31
CA HIS A 180 -15.94 -17.41 -13.48
C HIS A 180 -16.28 -18.82 -12.97
N ALA A 181 -15.28 -19.71 -12.92
CA ALA A 181 -15.42 -21.01 -12.27
C ALA A 181 -15.60 -20.85 -10.75
N ALA A 182 -16.07 -21.88 -10.06
CA ALA A 182 -16.06 -21.86 -8.60
C ALA A 182 -14.62 -21.89 -8.08
N VAL A 183 -14.31 -21.07 -7.07
CA VAL A 183 -12.96 -20.89 -6.52
C VAL A 183 -12.92 -21.45 -5.10
N SER A 184 -11.94 -22.30 -4.82
CA SER A 184 -11.74 -22.88 -3.49
C SER A 184 -11.24 -21.84 -2.49
N ALA A 185 -11.74 -21.90 -1.26
CA ALA A 185 -11.19 -21.15 -0.13
C ALA A 185 -9.94 -21.82 0.49
N ARG A 186 -9.47 -22.96 -0.05
CA ARG A 186 -8.20 -23.56 0.39
C ARG A 186 -7.05 -22.58 0.15
N GLY A 187 -6.13 -22.50 1.12
CA GLY A 187 -4.96 -21.60 1.06
C GLY A 187 -5.29 -20.11 1.27
N CYS A 188 -6.53 -19.68 1.05
CA CYS A 188 -6.98 -18.33 1.35
C CYS A 188 -6.96 -18.08 2.88
N PRO A 189 -6.47 -16.93 3.36
CA PRO A 189 -6.66 -16.52 4.75
C PRO A 189 -8.14 -16.39 5.11
N PRO A 190 -8.49 -16.41 6.41
CA PRO A 190 -9.81 -16.00 6.86
C PRO A 190 -10.17 -14.62 6.30
N VAL A 191 -11.37 -14.51 5.71
CA VAL A 191 -11.89 -13.26 5.14
C VAL A 191 -13.06 -12.79 5.98
N VAL A 192 -13.03 -11.55 6.48
CA VAL A 192 -14.13 -10.91 7.23
C VAL A 192 -14.71 -9.76 6.42
N VAL A 193 -16.02 -9.76 6.22
CA VAL A 193 -16.72 -8.70 5.50
C VAL A 193 -17.17 -7.60 6.45
N LEU A 194 -16.81 -6.33 6.17
CA LEU A 194 -17.14 -5.17 7.01
C LEU A 194 -17.69 -3.98 6.21
N GLU A 195 -18.84 -3.45 6.66
CA GLU A 195 -19.44 -2.18 6.20
C GLU A 195 -18.46 -1.00 6.28
N SER A 196 -17.64 -0.94 7.33
CA SER A 196 -16.77 0.20 7.63
C SER A 196 -15.73 0.51 6.55
N CYS A 197 -15.40 -0.45 5.68
CA CYS A 197 -14.44 -0.27 4.58
C CYS A 197 -15.08 -0.12 3.18
N ARG A 198 -16.38 0.23 3.09
CA ARG A 198 -17.01 0.60 1.81
C ARG A 198 -16.44 1.90 1.21
N GLU A 199 -16.64 2.06 -0.10
CA GLU A 199 -16.43 3.34 -0.80
C GLU A 199 -17.31 4.45 -0.20
N LYS A 200 -17.11 5.68 -0.64
CA LYS A 200 -18.00 6.82 -0.37
C LYS A 200 -19.48 6.44 -0.58
N MET A 201 -20.31 6.52 0.46
CA MET A 201 -21.71 6.05 0.45
C MET A 201 -22.71 7.16 0.11
N GLY A 202 -23.85 6.75 -0.44
CA GLY A 202 -25.05 7.58 -0.66
C GLY A 202 -25.04 8.42 -1.95
N GLY A 203 -25.94 9.41 -2.03
CA GLY A 203 -26.16 10.24 -3.22
C GLY A 203 -26.69 9.47 -4.43
N LEU A 204 -26.22 9.83 -5.63
CA LEU A 204 -26.64 9.22 -6.91
C LEU A 204 -25.62 8.23 -7.51
N ASN A 205 -24.62 7.80 -6.73
CA ASN A 205 -23.66 6.79 -7.18
C ASN A 205 -24.15 5.41 -6.71
N PHE A 206 -25.07 4.81 -7.46
CA PHE A 206 -25.67 3.52 -7.14
C PHE A 206 -24.68 2.35 -7.14
N CYS A 207 -23.53 2.50 -7.81
CA CYS A 207 -22.42 1.54 -7.74
C CYS A 207 -21.83 1.40 -6.32
N ASP A 208 -22.05 2.35 -5.41
CA ASP A 208 -21.55 2.30 -4.03
C ASP A 208 -22.60 1.82 -3.01
N ARG A 209 -23.82 1.53 -3.49
CA ARG A 209 -24.85 0.80 -2.74
C ARG A 209 -24.56 -0.68 -2.85
N ARG A 210 -24.64 -1.43 -1.75
CA ARG A 210 -24.44 -2.88 -1.75
C ARG A 210 -25.72 -3.67 -2.03
N ARG A 211 -25.54 -4.93 -2.44
CA ARG A 211 -26.59 -5.95 -2.45
C ARG A 211 -27.09 -6.32 -1.05
N ASN A 212 -28.21 -7.03 -1.02
CA ASN A 212 -28.74 -7.66 0.17
C ASN A 212 -27.75 -8.70 0.72
N THR A 213 -27.59 -8.77 2.04
CA THR A 213 -26.58 -9.61 2.70
C THR A 213 -26.76 -11.09 2.36
N SER A 214 -27.99 -11.63 2.35
CA SER A 214 -28.26 -13.01 1.98
C SER A 214 -27.97 -13.33 0.50
N GLU A 215 -28.23 -12.37 -0.39
CA GLU A 215 -27.98 -12.48 -1.83
C GLU A 215 -26.47 -12.62 -2.10
N ILE A 216 -25.68 -11.64 -1.67
CA ILE A 216 -24.23 -11.61 -1.95
C ILE A 216 -23.47 -12.70 -1.18
N LYS A 217 -23.87 -13.02 0.06
CA LYS A 217 -23.33 -14.15 0.82
C LYS A 217 -23.51 -15.49 0.11
N SER A 218 -24.59 -15.66 -0.64
CA SER A 218 -24.83 -16.90 -1.40
C SER A 218 -23.81 -17.13 -2.52
N HIS A 219 -23.11 -16.07 -2.96
CA HIS A 219 -22.07 -16.07 -3.99
C HIS A 219 -20.67 -16.26 -3.38
N PHE A 220 -20.42 -15.76 -2.17
CA PHE A 220 -19.14 -15.87 -1.45
C PHE A 220 -19.31 -16.56 -0.07
N PRO A 221 -19.73 -17.85 -0.03
CA PRO A 221 -20.21 -18.50 1.19
C PRO A 221 -19.13 -18.82 2.22
N ALA A 222 -17.86 -18.98 1.83
CA ALA A 222 -16.76 -19.27 2.76
C ALA A 222 -16.22 -18.04 3.53
N MET A 223 -16.66 -16.83 3.18
CA MET A 223 -16.26 -15.61 3.91
C MET A 223 -17.05 -15.47 5.23
N ASP A 224 -16.48 -14.77 6.21
CA ASP A 224 -17.15 -14.46 7.48
C ASP A 224 -18.03 -13.21 7.34
N TRP A 225 -19.34 -13.43 7.33
CA TRP A 225 -20.39 -12.42 7.25
C TRP A 225 -20.97 -12.06 8.64
N SER A 226 -20.38 -12.51 9.75
CA SER A 226 -20.94 -12.34 11.11
C SER A 226 -21.03 -10.90 11.61
N PHE A 227 -20.31 -9.97 10.97
CA PHE A 227 -20.32 -8.54 11.29
C PHE A 227 -21.29 -7.71 10.41
N MET A 228 -22.08 -8.36 9.54
CA MET A 228 -23.10 -7.71 8.73
C MET A 228 -24.43 -7.73 9.49
N GLU A 229 -24.76 -6.61 10.15
CA GLU A 229 -25.90 -6.51 11.08
C GLU A 229 -27.27 -6.39 10.37
N THR A 230 -27.30 -5.90 9.13
CA THR A 230 -28.54 -5.59 8.39
C THR A 230 -28.63 -6.36 7.08
N GLU A 231 -29.84 -6.79 6.69
CA GLU A 231 -30.05 -7.45 5.41
C GLU A 231 -29.89 -6.45 4.24
N GLY A 232 -30.60 -5.32 4.31
CA GLY A 232 -30.51 -4.22 3.35
C GLY A 232 -29.40 -3.21 3.67
N ASP A 233 -29.12 -2.34 2.70
CA ASP A 233 -28.14 -1.26 2.82
C ASP A 233 -28.71 -0.02 3.52
N ASP A 234 -28.82 -0.08 4.84
CA ASP A 234 -29.42 0.98 5.67
C ASP A 234 -28.53 2.23 5.81
N MET A 235 -27.23 2.11 5.50
CA MET A 235 -26.26 3.21 5.57
C MET A 235 -26.22 4.04 4.28
N TRP A 236 -26.59 3.47 3.13
CA TRP A 236 -26.62 4.18 1.85
C TRP A 236 -27.91 4.97 1.69
N ARG A 237 -27.78 6.28 1.48
CA ARG A 237 -28.90 7.23 1.43
C ARG A 237 -28.85 8.09 0.17
N VAL A 238 -29.96 8.20 -0.56
CA VAL A 238 -30.05 9.07 -1.76
C VAL A 238 -29.86 10.55 -1.40
N ASP A 239 -30.34 10.96 -0.23
CA ASP A 239 -30.38 12.35 0.23
C ASP A 239 -29.09 12.83 0.92
N HIS A 240 -28.16 11.93 1.22
CA HIS A 240 -26.86 12.26 1.82
C HIS A 240 -25.72 11.51 1.12
N ARG A 241 -24.71 12.22 0.62
CA ARG A 241 -23.45 11.64 0.13
C ARG A 241 -22.39 11.95 1.16
N GLU A 242 -21.66 10.95 1.65
CA GLU A 242 -20.65 11.15 2.70
C GLU A 242 -19.67 12.29 2.37
N THR A 243 -19.18 13.00 3.38
CA THR A 243 -18.05 13.94 3.25
C THR A 243 -16.71 13.20 3.32
N GLU A 244 -15.58 13.91 3.11
CA GLU A 244 -14.25 13.30 3.33
C GLU A 244 -14.00 13.08 4.84
N GLU A 245 -14.53 13.94 5.71
CA GLU A 245 -14.44 13.84 7.17
C GLU A 245 -15.26 12.67 7.71
N GLU A 246 -16.44 12.39 7.15
CA GLU A 246 -17.25 11.22 7.52
C GLU A 246 -16.55 9.91 7.12
N MET A 247 -16.02 9.83 5.89
CA MET A 247 -15.22 8.68 5.44
C MET A 247 -13.96 8.50 6.29
N ALA A 248 -13.24 9.59 6.61
CA ALA A 248 -12.08 9.55 7.47
C ALA A 248 -12.43 9.05 8.87
N SER A 249 -13.51 9.55 9.47
CA SER A 249 -14.01 9.11 10.78
C SER A 249 -14.37 7.62 10.79
N ARG A 250 -15.08 7.16 9.76
CA ARG A 250 -15.40 5.74 9.55
C ARG A 250 -14.13 4.89 9.36
N GLY A 251 -13.12 5.43 8.67
CA GLY A 251 -11.80 4.83 8.54
C GLY A 251 -11.02 4.73 9.86
N GLN A 252 -11.08 5.75 10.73
CA GLN A 252 -10.47 5.68 12.07
C GLN A 252 -11.12 4.58 12.93
N LEU A 253 -12.44 4.41 12.86
CA LEU A 253 -13.14 3.30 13.53
C LEU A 253 -12.68 1.92 13.01
N LEU A 254 -12.43 1.78 11.71
CA LEU A 254 -11.83 0.57 11.13
C LEU A 254 -10.40 0.34 11.66
N LEU A 255 -9.55 1.37 11.72
CA LEU A 255 -8.19 1.25 12.29
C LEU A 255 -8.22 0.82 13.76
N GLN A 256 -9.12 1.39 14.56
CA GLN A 256 -9.30 0.97 15.96
C GLN A 256 -9.79 -0.48 16.08
N TRP A 257 -10.69 -0.93 15.19
CA TRP A 257 -11.12 -2.33 15.13
C TRP A 257 -9.95 -3.25 14.78
N ILE A 258 -9.12 -2.86 13.82
CA ILE A 258 -7.88 -3.55 13.42
C ILE A 258 -6.88 -3.64 14.59
N MET A 259 -6.67 -2.57 15.35
CA MET A 259 -5.75 -2.63 16.51
C MET A 259 -6.20 -3.61 17.60
N ARG A 260 -7.52 -3.80 17.77
CA ARG A 260 -8.09 -4.77 18.74
C ARG A 260 -8.02 -6.23 18.25
N ARG A 261 -7.64 -6.49 17.00
CA ARG A 261 -7.45 -7.86 16.48
C ARG A 261 -6.24 -8.54 17.10
N ARG A 262 -6.28 -9.88 17.17
CA ARG A 262 -5.12 -10.69 17.60
C ARG A 262 -4.07 -10.80 16.49
N GLU A 263 -4.52 -10.75 15.24
CA GLU A 263 -3.70 -10.87 14.03
C GLU A 263 -2.74 -9.67 13.89
N THR A 264 -1.51 -9.88 13.44
CA THR A 264 -0.47 -8.83 13.28
C THR A 264 -0.18 -8.46 11.84
N SER A 265 -0.50 -9.32 10.87
CA SER A 265 -0.47 -9.01 9.44
C SER A 265 -1.88 -9.12 8.85
N ILE A 266 -2.40 -8.02 8.31
CA ILE A 266 -3.80 -7.89 7.89
C ILE A 266 -3.84 -7.24 6.50
N ALA A 267 -4.70 -7.73 5.60
CA ALA A 267 -5.04 -7.01 4.36
C ALA A 267 -6.42 -6.35 4.47
N VAL A 268 -6.61 -5.21 3.81
CA VAL A 268 -7.88 -4.49 3.71
C VAL A 268 -8.18 -4.23 2.24
N VAL A 269 -9.14 -4.94 1.67
CA VAL A 269 -9.56 -4.80 0.26
C VAL A 269 -10.79 -3.89 0.17
N THR A 270 -10.58 -2.71 -0.41
CA THR A 270 -11.48 -1.56 -0.29
C THR A 270 -11.39 -0.65 -1.54
N HIS A 271 -11.67 0.65 -1.43
CA HIS A 271 -12.01 1.54 -2.53
C HIS A 271 -11.29 2.88 -2.46
N SER A 272 -11.27 3.59 -3.59
CA SER A 272 -10.39 4.74 -3.82
C SER A 272 -10.66 5.97 -2.97
N ALA A 273 -11.89 6.45 -2.87
CA ALA A 273 -12.18 7.69 -2.14
C ALA A 273 -12.11 7.46 -0.63
N PHE A 274 -12.56 6.29 -0.15
CA PHE A 274 -12.36 5.85 1.22
C PHE A 274 -10.87 5.79 1.61
N LEU A 275 -10.03 5.10 0.81
CA LEU A 275 -8.58 5.06 1.04
C LEU A 275 -7.96 6.46 1.03
N SER A 276 -8.38 7.32 0.10
CA SER A 276 -7.83 8.66 -0.01
C SER A 276 -8.17 9.54 1.19
N ALA A 277 -9.40 9.47 1.71
CA ALA A 277 -9.79 10.17 2.94
C ALA A 277 -9.05 9.62 4.18
N LEU A 278 -8.96 8.30 4.32
CA LEU A 278 -8.26 7.65 5.42
C LEU A 278 -6.77 8.01 5.43
N MET A 279 -6.07 7.88 4.29
CA MET A 279 -4.64 8.15 4.20
C MET A 279 -4.31 9.63 4.37
N ARG A 280 -5.18 10.56 3.95
CA ARG A 280 -5.02 12.00 4.24
C ARG A 280 -5.23 12.34 5.71
N SER A 281 -6.21 11.70 6.35
CA SER A 281 -6.44 11.85 7.80
C SER A 281 -5.23 11.36 8.60
N CYS A 282 -4.69 10.17 8.27
CA CYS A 282 -3.50 9.63 8.95
C CYS A 282 -2.18 10.32 8.56
N GLY A 283 -2.08 10.89 7.36
CA GLY A 283 -0.89 11.60 6.87
C GLY A 283 -0.78 13.07 7.32
N GLN A 284 -1.82 13.62 7.94
CA GLN A 284 -1.86 15.01 8.36
C GLN A 284 -0.73 15.32 9.36
N GLY A 285 0.08 16.34 9.06
CA GLY A 285 1.22 16.74 9.89
C GLY A 285 2.52 15.94 9.69
N LEU A 286 2.54 14.87 8.88
CA LEU A 286 3.77 14.19 8.51
C LEU A 286 4.66 15.04 7.58
N GLY A 287 5.94 14.67 7.46
CA GLY A 287 6.88 15.33 6.55
C GLY A 287 6.50 15.16 5.07
N PRO A 288 6.89 16.09 4.17
CA PRO A 288 6.38 16.15 2.79
C PRO A 288 6.48 14.84 2.00
N SER A 289 7.59 14.11 2.11
CA SER A 289 7.78 12.83 1.40
C SER A 289 6.81 11.73 1.84
N LEU A 290 6.44 11.68 3.12
CA LEU A 290 5.46 10.71 3.64
C LEU A 290 4.03 11.13 3.27
N GLN A 291 3.76 12.43 3.25
CA GLN A 291 2.48 12.95 2.76
C GLN A 291 2.30 12.67 1.26
N GLU A 292 3.33 12.83 0.44
CA GLU A 292 3.27 12.49 -0.98
C GLU A 292 2.94 11.01 -1.20
N GLU A 293 3.57 10.10 -0.45
CA GLU A 293 3.31 8.66 -0.52
C GLU A 293 1.89 8.27 -0.07
N LEU A 294 1.43 8.79 1.07
CA LEU A 294 0.11 8.47 1.62
C LEU A 294 -1.03 9.15 0.85
N HIS A 295 -0.87 10.42 0.46
CA HIS A 295 -1.95 11.20 -0.16
C HIS A 295 -2.13 10.90 -1.66
N ARG A 296 -1.19 10.21 -2.31
CA ARG A 296 -1.31 9.76 -3.70
C ARG A 296 -2.56 8.89 -3.89
N TRP A 297 -3.30 9.12 -4.96
CA TRP A 297 -4.47 8.28 -5.28
C TRP A 297 -4.07 6.82 -5.53
N PHE A 298 -4.94 5.86 -5.20
CA PHE A 298 -4.68 4.44 -5.44
C PHE A 298 -5.12 4.04 -6.85
N GLU A 299 -4.24 3.39 -7.60
CA GLU A 299 -4.60 2.71 -8.84
C GLU A 299 -5.38 1.41 -8.58
N ASN A 300 -6.06 0.86 -9.59
CA ASN A 300 -6.80 -0.39 -9.44
C ASN A 300 -5.86 -1.57 -9.13
N CYS A 301 -6.22 -2.42 -8.16
CA CYS A 301 -5.35 -3.43 -7.54
C CYS A 301 -4.00 -2.91 -7.03
N GLU A 302 -3.87 -1.61 -6.76
CA GLU A 302 -2.71 -1.10 -6.05
C GLU A 302 -2.76 -1.52 -4.57
N MET A 303 -1.66 -2.07 -4.09
CA MET A 303 -1.43 -2.39 -2.68
C MET A 303 -0.42 -1.41 -2.07
N ARG A 304 -0.71 -0.88 -0.88
CA ARG A 304 0.25 -0.18 -0.02
C ARG A 304 0.29 -0.80 1.36
N SER A 305 1.51 -1.03 1.84
CA SER A 305 1.76 -1.63 3.15
C SER A 305 2.15 -0.54 4.14
N VAL A 306 1.43 -0.43 5.25
CA VAL A 306 1.74 0.53 6.32
C VAL A 306 1.88 -0.18 7.67
N VAL A 307 2.65 0.40 8.58
CA VAL A 307 2.72 -0.05 9.98
C VAL A 307 1.79 0.84 10.80
N LEU A 308 0.68 0.27 11.26
CA LEU A 308 -0.24 0.91 12.20
C LEU A 308 0.27 0.68 13.63
N ALA A 309 0.26 1.73 14.44
CA ALA A 309 0.64 1.67 15.86
C ALA A 309 -0.34 2.51 16.69
N ASP A 310 -0.71 2.01 17.87
CA ASP A 310 -1.60 2.72 18.79
C ASP A 310 -0.78 3.69 19.65
N MET A 311 -0.73 4.95 19.20
CA MET A 311 0.04 5.99 19.88
C MET A 311 -0.59 6.46 21.19
N GLU A 312 -1.90 6.26 21.43
CA GLU A 312 -2.53 6.61 22.71
C GLU A 312 -2.09 5.64 23.83
N ASN A 313 -1.91 4.35 23.49
CA ASN A 313 -1.34 3.37 24.40
C ASN A 313 0.20 3.44 24.53
N LEU A 314 0.91 3.90 23.49
CA LEU A 314 2.38 4.02 23.50
C LEU A 314 2.87 5.32 24.15
N MET A 315 2.13 6.40 23.97
CA MET A 315 2.40 7.75 24.46
C MET A 315 1.11 8.31 25.12
N PRO A 316 0.64 7.71 26.23
CA PRO A 316 -0.46 8.29 26.97
C PRO A 316 -0.08 9.73 27.37
N GLU A 317 -0.93 10.71 27.03
CA GLU A 317 -0.63 12.14 27.21
C GLU A 317 0.05 12.42 28.56
N ASP A 318 1.03 13.34 28.57
CA ASP A 318 1.86 13.72 29.72
C ASP A 318 1.06 14.21 30.93
N LYS A 319 0.42 13.29 31.65
CA LYS A 319 -0.14 13.48 33.00
C LYS A 319 0.96 13.51 34.07
N TYR A 320 2.19 13.23 33.67
CA TYR A 320 3.38 13.46 34.48
C TYR A 320 4.07 14.75 34.02
N HIS A 321 3.53 15.88 34.50
CA HIS A 321 4.32 17.10 34.59
C HIS A 321 5.59 16.78 35.39
N PHE A 322 6.73 16.67 34.70
CA PHE A 322 8.02 16.89 35.32
C PHE A 322 8.10 18.37 35.68
N VAL A 323 7.61 18.70 36.88
CA VAL A 323 7.96 19.95 37.55
C VAL A 323 9.48 19.89 37.81
N PRO A 324 10.26 20.89 37.38
CA PRO A 324 11.72 20.88 37.43
C PRO A 324 12.30 20.94 38.84
#